data_AF-A0A7T0HGD6-F1
#
_entry.id   AF-A0A7T0HGD6-F1
#
_cell.length_a   1.000
_cell.length_b   1.000
_cell.length_c   1.000
_cell.angle_alpha   90.00
_cell.angle_beta   90.00
_cell.angle_gamma   90.00
#
_symmetry.space_group_name_H-M   'P 1'
#
loop_
_entity.id
_entity.type
_entity.pdbx_description
1 polymer ?
#
loop_
_entity_poly.entity_id
_entity_poly.type
_entity_poly.pdbx_seq_one_letter_code
_entity_poly.pdbx_strand_id
1 'polypeptide(L)'
;MIIHKSNPDIVHSHLFHANIFSRLLRLFMPNTKLISSLHSSYERGFGRMLIYRMTDCLTSISTNVSAAAVNSYITMKATQNGKMIVAYNGIDTNKYCYNEDFRSLKRNELGINCEHKLLLAVGRFTEAKDYPNLLKAFL
;
A
#
# COMPACT_ATOMS: atom_id res chain seq x y z
N MET A 1 26.30 15.38 4.05
CA MET A 1 25.26 14.33 4.05
C MET A 1 25.38 13.49 2.78
N ILE A 2 25.18 12.17 2.80
CA ILE A 2 25.34 11.28 1.62
C ILE A 2 24.54 11.77 0.42
N ILE A 3 23.33 12.30 0.66
CA ILE A 3 22.43 12.77 -0.39
C ILE A 3 23.00 13.93 -1.23
N HIS A 4 23.85 14.79 -0.65
CA HIS A 4 24.52 15.86 -1.38
C HIS A 4 25.65 15.33 -2.26
N LYS A 5 26.26 14.19 -1.87
CA LYS A 5 27.28 13.53 -2.69
C LYS A 5 26.65 12.77 -3.85
N SER A 6 25.50 12.15 -3.63
CA SER A 6 24.81 11.36 -4.67
C SER A 6 23.96 12.21 -5.62
N ASN A 7 23.59 13.43 -5.22
CA ASN A 7 22.82 14.40 -6.01
C ASN A 7 21.66 13.78 -6.84
N PRO A 8 20.69 13.12 -6.20
CA PRO A 8 19.65 12.40 -6.91
C PRO A 8 18.64 13.35 -7.58
N ASP A 9 18.20 12.99 -8.78
CA ASP A 9 17.11 13.69 -9.47
C ASP A 9 15.76 13.50 -8.76
N ILE A 10 15.56 12.29 -8.20
CA ILE A 10 14.33 11.86 -7.54
C ILE A 10 14.66 11.16 -6.22
N VAL A 11 13.93 11.52 -5.16
CA VAL A 11 13.90 10.75 -3.91
C VAL A 11 12.49 10.19 -3.75
N HIS A 12 12.42 8.87 -3.62
CA HIS A 12 11.19 8.13 -3.41
C HIS A 12 11.21 7.51 -2.01
N SER A 13 10.32 7.99 -1.13
CA SER A 13 10.19 7.51 0.24
C SER A 13 8.91 6.71 0.44
N HIS A 14 8.93 5.82 1.43
CA HIS A 14 7.81 4.96 1.79
C HIS A 14 7.54 5.00 3.29
N LEU A 15 6.27 4.94 3.67
CA LEU A 15 5.79 4.99 5.06
C LEU A 15 5.89 6.38 5.71
N PHE A 16 5.03 6.63 6.70
CA PHE A 16 4.90 7.92 7.39
C PHE A 16 6.21 8.65 7.69
N HIS A 17 7.08 8.05 8.51
CA HIS A 17 8.27 8.74 9.02
C HIS A 17 9.25 9.12 7.91
N ALA A 18 9.49 8.22 6.96
CA ALA A 18 10.39 8.50 5.84
C ALA A 18 9.78 9.55 4.90
N ASN A 19 8.46 9.54 4.69
CA ASN A 19 7.77 10.56 3.90
C ASN A 19 7.87 11.96 4.53
N ILE A 20 7.68 12.07 5.84
CA ILE A 20 7.82 13.37 6.50
C ILE A 20 9.29 13.83 6.48
N PHE A 21 10.22 12.93 6.76
CA PHE A 21 11.64 13.25 6.71
C PHE A 21 12.08 13.71 5.31
N SER A 22 11.73 12.98 4.26
CA SER A 22 12.08 13.34 2.88
C SER A 22 11.47 14.68 2.47
N ARG A 23 10.20 14.94 2.83
CA ARG A 23 9.54 16.23 2.60
C ARG A 23 10.29 17.39 3.26
N LEU A 24 10.72 17.24 4.51
CA LEU A 24 11.50 18.27 5.21
C LEU A 24 12.88 18.48 4.57
N LEU A 25 13.51 17.42 4.03
CA LEU A 25 14.78 17.56 3.31
C LEU A 25 14.68 18.44 2.07
N ARG A 26 13.50 18.60 1.45
CA ARG A 26 13.31 19.49 0.30
C ARG A 26 13.68 20.94 0.61
N LEU A 27 13.57 21.36 1.87
CA LEU A 27 13.97 22.71 2.30
C LEU A 27 15.46 22.97 2.07
N PHE A 28 16.29 21.92 2.04
CA PHE A 28 17.73 21.98 1.80
C PHE A 28 18.12 21.50 0.39
N MET A 29 17.16 20.98 -0.38
CA MET A 29 17.35 20.41 -1.71
C MET A 29 16.19 20.76 -2.64
N PRO A 30 15.99 22.05 -2.98
CA PRO A 30 14.77 22.51 -3.66
C PRO A 30 14.57 21.93 -5.06
N ASN A 31 15.67 21.54 -5.72
CA ASN A 31 15.64 21.02 -7.10
C ASN A 31 15.30 19.53 -7.20
N THR A 32 15.38 18.77 -6.11
CA THR A 32 15.11 17.32 -6.10
C THR A 32 13.61 17.03 -6.09
N LYS A 33 13.14 16.16 -6.98
CA LYS A 33 11.74 15.74 -7.02
C LYS A 33 11.46 14.71 -5.91
N LEU A 34 10.35 14.88 -5.20
CA LEU A 34 9.97 13.99 -4.11
C LEU A 34 8.70 13.20 -4.43
N ILE A 35 8.78 11.88 -4.30
CA ILE A 35 7.65 10.96 -4.37
C ILE A 35 7.43 10.37 -2.98
N SER A 36 6.26 10.62 -2.39
CA SER A 36 5.86 10.04 -1.09
C SER A 36 4.89 8.89 -1.32
N SER A 37 5.25 7.65 -1.01
CA SER A 37 4.34 6.50 -1.10
C SER A 37 3.77 6.11 0.25
N LEU A 38 2.44 5.97 0.28
CA LEU A 38 1.67 5.56 1.44
C LEU A 38 1.09 4.18 1.17
N HIS A 39 1.22 3.27 2.13
CA HIS A 39 0.87 1.85 1.98
C HIS A 39 -0.38 1.44 2.76
N SER A 40 -1.08 2.41 3.36
CA SER A 40 -2.29 2.14 4.11
C SER A 40 -3.42 3.06 3.68
N SER A 41 -4.64 2.56 3.78
CA SER A 41 -5.86 3.36 3.59
C SER A 41 -6.06 4.37 4.73
N TYR A 42 -5.43 4.15 5.87
CA TYR A 42 -5.52 5.02 7.04
C TYR A 42 -4.31 4.82 7.95
N GLU A 43 -3.37 5.77 7.95
CA GLU A 43 -2.27 5.78 8.92
C GLU A 43 -2.78 6.31 10.27
N ARG A 44 -3.59 5.50 10.97
CA ARG A 44 -3.98 5.59 12.40
C ARG A 44 -3.92 7.00 13.02
N GLY A 45 -4.87 7.88 12.68
CA GLY A 45 -5.20 9.06 13.49
C GLY A 45 -5.11 10.41 12.76
N PHE A 46 -5.96 11.35 13.19
CA PHE A 46 -6.05 12.71 12.66
C PHE A 46 -4.72 13.48 12.63
N GLY A 47 -3.84 13.26 13.61
CA GLY A 47 -2.55 13.95 13.70
C GLY A 47 -1.64 13.69 12.50
N ARG A 48 -1.59 12.44 12.00
CA ARG A 48 -0.76 12.12 10.82
C ARG A 48 -1.32 12.75 9.55
N MET A 49 -2.65 12.80 9.42
CA MET A 49 -3.29 13.46 8.27
C MET A 49 -3.03 14.97 8.28
N LEU A 50 -3.04 15.59 9.46
CA LEU A 50 -2.67 17.00 9.62
C LEU A 50 -1.22 17.26 9.21
N ILE A 51 -0.28 16.42 9.66
CA ILE A 51 1.13 16.54 9.30
C ILE A 51 1.32 16.39 7.78
N TYR A 52 0.65 15.42 7.15
CA TYR A 52 0.68 15.29 5.70
C TYR A 52 0.13 16.52 4.99
N ARG A 53 -0.99 17.06 5.47
CA ARG A 53 -1.59 18.30 4.93
C ARG A 53 -0.62 19.47 5.01
N MET A 54 0.00 19.67 6.16
CA MET A 54 0.96 20.76 6.40
C MET A 54 2.22 20.64 5.54
N THR A 55 2.60 19.42 5.17
CA THR A 55 3.82 19.13 4.40
C THR A 55 3.55 18.80 2.93
N ASP A 56 2.31 18.92 2.44
CA ASP A 56 1.92 18.51 1.08
C ASP A 56 2.53 19.41 -0.01
N CYS A 57 2.88 20.65 0.32
CA CYS A 57 3.63 21.53 -0.59
C CYS A 57 5.07 21.05 -0.82
N LEU A 58 5.62 20.24 0.09
CA LEU A 58 6.99 19.76 0.04
C LEU A 58 7.13 18.47 -0.77
N THR A 59 6.06 17.74 -1.08
CA THR A 59 6.14 16.59 -2.01
C THR A 59 5.84 17.03 -3.45
N SER A 60 6.44 16.37 -4.45
CA SER A 60 6.04 16.60 -5.86
C SER A 60 4.74 15.87 -6.16
N ILE A 61 4.69 14.60 -5.80
CA ILE A 61 3.48 13.77 -5.84
C ILE A 61 3.43 12.84 -4.62
N SER A 62 2.25 12.35 -4.31
CA SER A 62 2.05 11.23 -3.40
C SER A 62 1.48 10.03 -4.15
N THR A 63 1.73 8.81 -3.69
CA THR A 63 1.10 7.62 -4.26
C THR A 63 0.49 6.75 -3.18
N ASN A 64 -0.53 5.99 -3.55
CA ASN A 64 -1.09 4.93 -2.70
C ASN A 64 -1.47 3.72 -3.56
N VAL A 65 -1.50 2.54 -2.95
CA VAL A 65 -1.70 1.27 -3.64
C VAL A 65 -3.16 0.95 -3.98
N SER A 66 -4.09 1.84 -3.60
CA SER A 66 -5.54 1.64 -3.79
C SER A 66 -6.26 2.96 -4.08
N ALA A 67 -7.22 2.92 -5.00
CA ALA A 67 -8.12 4.04 -5.29
C ALA A 67 -8.95 4.45 -4.05
N ALA A 68 -9.41 3.48 -3.26
CA ALA A 68 -10.13 3.76 -2.02
C ALA A 68 -9.26 4.50 -1.01
N ALA A 69 -7.98 4.14 -0.92
CA ALA A 69 -7.02 4.82 -0.07
C ALA A 69 -6.74 6.25 -0.56
N VAL A 70 -6.52 6.46 -1.87
CA VAL A 70 -6.36 7.81 -2.44
C VAL A 70 -7.56 8.68 -2.13
N ASN A 71 -8.77 8.18 -2.36
CA ASN A 71 -10.01 8.91 -2.06
C ASN A 71 -10.11 9.27 -0.58
N SER A 72 -9.79 8.33 0.33
CA SER A 72 -9.79 8.60 1.77
C SER A 72 -8.85 9.76 2.15
N TYR A 73 -7.63 9.78 1.61
CA TYR A 73 -6.66 10.86 1.89
C TYR A 73 -7.10 12.21 1.33
N ILE A 74 -7.73 12.24 0.15
CA ILE A 74 -8.30 13.46 -0.44
C ILE A 74 -9.48 13.96 0.39
N THR A 75 -10.42 13.09 0.77
CA THR A 75 -11.57 13.44 1.62
C THR A 75 -11.12 13.98 2.98
N MET A 76 -10.07 13.41 3.56
CA MET A 76 -9.47 13.90 4.82
C MET A 76 -8.60 15.15 4.65
N LYS A 77 -8.47 15.68 3.43
CA LYS A 77 -7.63 16.84 3.09
C LYS A 77 -6.15 16.65 3.45
N ALA A 78 -5.67 15.41 3.48
CA ALA A 78 -4.27 15.10 3.78
C ALA A 78 -3.32 15.45 2.61
N THR A 79 -3.87 15.56 1.41
CA THR A 79 -3.18 15.96 0.17
C THR A 79 -4.14 16.75 -0.72
N GLN A 80 -3.62 17.59 -1.60
CA GLN A 80 -4.44 18.30 -2.58
C GLN A 80 -5.01 17.34 -3.64
N ASN A 81 -6.19 17.68 -4.18
CA ASN A 81 -6.75 16.93 -5.29
C ASN A 81 -5.80 16.98 -6.51
N GLY A 82 -5.59 15.84 -7.15
CA GLY A 82 -4.64 15.69 -8.27
C GLY A 82 -3.17 15.49 -7.87
N LYS A 83 -2.79 15.65 -6.60
CA LYS A 83 -1.41 15.39 -6.13
C LYS A 83 -1.15 13.96 -5.68
N MET A 84 -2.19 13.17 -5.49
CA MET A 84 -2.07 11.77 -5.11
C MET A 84 -2.59 10.85 -6.21
N ILE A 85 -1.74 9.90 -6.63
CA ILE A 85 -2.05 8.95 -7.70
C ILE A 85 -2.14 7.52 -7.17
N VAL A 86 -2.94 6.69 -7.84
CA VAL A 86 -3.02 5.26 -7.54
C VAL A 86 -1.88 4.54 -8.25
N ALA A 87 -1.10 3.76 -7.50
CA ALA A 87 -0.03 2.91 -8.01
C ALA A 87 -0.21 1.50 -7.45
N TYR A 88 -0.95 0.65 -8.18
CA TYR A 88 -1.26 -0.71 -7.73
C TYR A 88 0.00 -1.56 -7.52
N ASN A 89 -0.03 -2.41 -6.49
CA ASN A 89 1.00 -3.43 -6.34
C ASN A 89 0.89 -4.46 -7.47
N GLY A 90 2.04 -4.89 -7.99
CA GLY A 90 2.13 -5.98 -8.94
C GLY A 90 2.17 -7.35 -8.26
N ILE A 91 1.93 -8.40 -9.05
CA ILE A 91 2.20 -9.79 -8.72
C ILE A 91 3.04 -10.41 -9.84
N ASP A 92 3.94 -11.32 -9.49
CA ASP A 92 4.74 -12.06 -10.47
C ASP A 92 3.89 -13.15 -11.12
N THR A 93 3.47 -12.94 -12.36
CA THR A 93 2.60 -13.87 -13.10
C THR A 93 3.30 -15.14 -13.55
N ASN A 94 4.64 -15.19 -13.55
CA ASN A 94 5.39 -16.41 -13.84
C ASN A 94 5.42 -17.33 -12.60
N LYS A 95 5.48 -16.72 -11.41
CA LYS A 95 5.44 -17.46 -10.14
C LYS A 95 4.01 -17.85 -9.74
N TYR A 96 3.05 -16.94 -9.91
CA TYR A 96 1.66 -17.11 -9.51
C TYR A 96 0.78 -17.39 -10.72
N CYS A 97 0.98 -18.57 -11.32
CA CYS A 97 0.18 -19.07 -12.42
C CYS A 97 -0.57 -20.34 -12.03
N TYR A 98 -1.60 -20.68 -12.79
CA TYR A 98 -2.33 -21.93 -12.61
C TYR A 98 -1.44 -23.13 -12.92
N ASN A 99 -1.52 -24.17 -12.08
CA ASN A 99 -0.84 -25.43 -12.31
C ASN A 99 -1.69 -26.59 -11.76
N GLU A 100 -2.07 -27.52 -12.64
CA GLU A 100 -2.94 -28.66 -12.29
C GLU A 100 -2.26 -29.65 -11.33
N ASP A 101 -0.97 -29.89 -11.50
CA ASP A 101 -0.22 -30.84 -10.68
C ASP A 101 -0.12 -30.35 -9.23
N PHE A 102 0.20 -29.07 -9.02
CA PHE A 102 0.20 -28.46 -7.69
C PHE A 102 -1.19 -28.43 -7.07
N ARG A 103 -2.22 -28.16 -7.88
CA ARG A 103 -3.61 -28.19 -7.41
C ARG A 103 -3.99 -29.59 -6.92
N SER A 104 -3.73 -30.62 -7.72
CA SER A 104 -4.04 -32.01 -7.40
C SER A 104 -3.27 -32.49 -6.17
N LEU A 105 -1.97 -32.19 -6.11
CA LEU A 105 -1.12 -32.50 -4.97
C LEU A 105 -1.64 -31.88 -3.67
N LYS A 106 -1.94 -30.57 -3.66
CA LYS A 106 -2.43 -29.88 -2.45
C LYS A 106 -3.82 -30.34 -2.02
N ARG A 107 -4.69 -30.71 -2.96
CA ARG A 107 -6.01 -31.26 -2.62
C ARG A 107 -5.92 -32.67 -2.05
N ASN A 108 -5.03 -33.50 -2.58
CA ASN A 108 -4.78 -34.83 -2.04
C ASN A 108 -4.21 -34.75 -0.62
N GLU A 109 -3.27 -33.83 -0.35
CA GLU A 109 -2.77 -33.57 1.01
C GLU A 109 -3.88 -33.19 2.01
N LEU A 110 -4.88 -32.45 1.55
CA LEU A 110 -6.01 -32.01 2.37
C LEU A 110 -7.21 -32.98 2.35
N GLY A 111 -7.12 -34.10 1.63
CA GLY A 111 -8.20 -35.07 1.48
C GLY A 111 -9.44 -34.56 0.72
N ILE A 112 -9.28 -33.58 -0.18
CA ILE A 112 -10.39 -32.90 -0.86
C ILE A 112 -10.58 -33.44 -2.29
N ASN A 113 -11.65 -34.22 -2.50
CA ASN A 113 -12.03 -34.74 -3.83
C ASN A 113 -12.19 -33.60 -4.88
N CYS A 114 -11.76 -33.84 -6.13
CA CYS A 114 -11.89 -32.91 -7.26
C CYS A 114 -13.29 -32.32 -7.46
N GLU A 115 -14.36 -33.08 -7.19
CA GLU A 115 -15.76 -32.64 -7.36
C GLU A 115 -16.21 -31.64 -6.28
N HIS A 116 -15.51 -31.57 -5.15
CA HIS A 116 -15.88 -30.64 -4.07
C HIS A 116 -15.47 -29.21 -4.40
N LYS A 117 -16.37 -28.25 -4.14
CA LYS A 117 -16.02 -26.83 -4.17
C LYS A 117 -15.14 -26.51 -2.97
N LEU A 118 -13.98 -25.89 -3.21
CA LEU A 118 -13.07 -25.42 -2.17
C LEU A 118 -13.11 -23.90 -2.10
N LEU A 119 -13.54 -23.37 -0.96
CA LEU A 119 -13.45 -21.95 -0.64
C LEU A 119 -12.23 -21.75 0.27
N LEU A 120 -11.33 -20.85 -0.11
CA LEU A 120 -10.06 -20.62 0.56
C LEU A 120 -9.94 -19.16 0.98
N ALA A 121 -9.59 -18.93 2.25
CA ALA A 121 -9.29 -17.61 2.78
C ALA A 121 -7.84 -17.56 3.27
N VAL A 122 -6.98 -16.84 2.54
CA VAL A 122 -5.56 -16.65 2.90
C VAL A 122 -5.33 -15.21 3.35
N GLY A 123 -4.85 -15.04 4.58
CA GLY A 123 -4.63 -13.74 5.17
C GLY A 123 -4.06 -13.84 6.58
N ARG A 124 -3.57 -12.71 7.10
CA ARG A 124 -3.15 -12.63 8.50
C ARG A 124 -4.38 -12.66 9.40
N PHE A 125 -4.31 -13.40 10.50
CA PHE A 125 -5.38 -13.44 11.50
C PHE A 125 -5.45 -12.12 12.28
N THR A 126 -6.16 -11.15 11.70
CA THR A 126 -6.28 -9.77 12.18
C THR A 126 -7.68 -9.26 11.88
N GLU A 127 -8.17 -8.30 12.66
CA GLU A 127 -9.50 -7.69 12.48
C GLU A 127 -9.72 -7.17 11.05
N ALA A 128 -8.68 -6.58 10.44
CA ALA A 128 -8.75 -6.05 9.07
C ALA A 128 -8.99 -7.11 7.98
N LYS A 129 -8.89 -8.41 8.32
CA LYS A 129 -9.20 -9.53 7.42
C LYS A 129 -10.55 -10.20 7.71
N ASP A 130 -11.23 -9.79 8.78
CA ASP A 130 -12.63 -10.09 9.09
C ASP A 130 -13.07 -11.56 8.88
N TYR A 131 -12.26 -12.48 9.39
CA TYR A 131 -12.60 -13.90 9.45
C TYR A 131 -13.93 -14.18 10.17
N PRO A 132 -14.34 -13.46 11.23
CA PRO A 132 -15.65 -13.66 11.85
C PRO A 132 -16.81 -13.46 10.87
N ASN A 133 -16.77 -12.43 10.01
CA ASN A 133 -17.80 -12.23 9.00
C ASN A 133 -17.81 -13.36 7.96
N LEU A 134 -16.64 -13.84 7.54
CA LEU A 134 -16.54 -15.01 6.66
C LEU A 134 -17.23 -16.24 7.26
N LEU A 135 -16.94 -16.56 8.52
CA LEU A 135 -17.53 -17.72 9.20
C LEU A 135 -19.04 -17.57 9.36
N LYS A 136 -19.53 -16.37 9.70
CA LYS A 136 -20.97 -16.08 9.77
C LYS A 136 -21.70 -16.29 8.45
N ALA A 137 -21.05 -16.11 7.31
CA ALA A 137 -21.67 -16.33 6.01
C ALA A 137 -21.91 -17.82 5.68
N PHE A 138 -21.28 -18.74 6.43
CA PHE A 138 -21.45 -20.20 6.28
C PHE A 138 -22.35 -20.84 7.34
N LEU A 139 -22.71 -20.08 8.38
CA LEU A 139 -23.65 -20.51 9.43
C LEU A 139 -25.07 -20.10 9.06
#